data_AF-A0A1Y0EM97-F1
#
_entry.id   AF-A0A1Y0EM97-F1
#
_cell.length_a   1.000
_cell.length_b   1.000
_cell.length_c   1.000
_cell.angle_alpha   90.00
_cell.angle_beta   90.00
_cell.angle_gamma   90.00
#
_symmetry.space_group_name_H-M   'P 1'
#
loop_
_entity.id
_entity.type
_entity.pdbx_description
1 polymer ?
#
loop_
_entity_poly.entity_id
_entity_poly.type
_entity_poly.pdbx_seq_one_letter_code
_entity_poly.pdbx_strand_id
1 'polypeptide(L)'
;MAARILNKSQAEAVYNAMCELNNVNGLLLTHIRTDSGHFIEVNEDGDGMISVRCSEVGSPPFEAYPSQYAFSAAYGLNPDEPQSAVAAAAGGLTQTAIEC
;
A
#
# COMPACT_ATOMS: atom_id res chain seq x y z
N MET A 1 -6.29 17.38 11.04
CA MET A 1 -6.03 16.22 10.16
C MET A 1 -6.93 15.10 10.64
N ALA A 2 -7.80 14.56 9.78
CA ALA A 2 -8.61 13.39 10.14
C ALA A 2 -7.70 12.16 10.26
N ALA A 3 -7.98 11.27 11.21
CA ALA A 3 -7.25 10.01 11.35
C ALA A 3 -7.51 9.11 10.12
N ARG A 4 -6.46 8.45 9.62
CA ARG A 4 -6.57 7.48 8.51
C ARG A 4 -7.15 6.16 9.01
N ILE A 5 -7.96 5.51 8.19
CA ILE A 5 -8.55 4.19 8.51
C ILE A 5 -7.48 3.11 8.56
N LEU A 6 -6.57 3.08 7.58
CA LEU A 6 -5.45 2.15 7.57
C LEU A 6 -4.26 2.75 8.32
N ASN A 7 -3.42 1.90 8.89
CA ASN A 7 -2.05 2.30 9.22
C ASN A 7 -1.14 2.19 7.98
N LYS A 8 0.08 2.74 8.08
CA LYS A 8 1.02 2.78 6.95
C LYS A 8 1.32 1.38 6.38
N SER A 9 1.60 0.40 7.23
CA SER A 9 1.93 -0.97 6.79
C SER A 9 0.74 -1.68 6.13
N GLN A 10 -0.48 -1.47 6.62
CA GLN A 10 -1.69 -1.99 5.97
C GLN A 10 -1.91 -1.35 4.60
N ALA A 11 -1.75 -0.03 4.50
CA ALA A 11 -1.87 0.69 3.24
C ALA A 11 -0.80 0.26 2.22
N GLU A 12 0.43 0.01 2.67
CA GLU A 12 1.51 -0.50 1.82
C GLU A 12 1.19 -1.89 1.26
N ALA A 13 0.71 -2.82 2.11
CA ALA A 13 0.31 -4.15 1.65
C ALA A 13 -0.86 -4.10 0.66
N VAL A 14 -1.84 -3.22 0.90
CA VAL A 14 -2.96 -2.97 -0.02
C VAL A 14 -2.47 -2.41 -1.35
N TYR A 15 -1.58 -1.42 -1.33
CA TYR A 15 -1.00 -0.83 -2.54
C TYR A 15 -0.22 -1.86 -3.36
N ASN A 16 0.63 -2.65 -2.72
CA ASN A 16 1.36 -3.72 -3.40
C ASN A 16 0.42 -4.76 -4.01
N ALA A 17 -0.67 -5.12 -3.32
CA ALA A 17 -1.67 -6.04 -3.87
C ALA A 17 -2.38 -5.47 -5.11
N MET A 18 -2.72 -4.17 -5.13
CA MET A 18 -3.26 -3.50 -6.31
C MET A 18 -2.27 -3.54 -7.48
N CYS A 19 -0.98 -3.24 -7.22
CA CYS A 19 0.08 -3.33 -8.22
C CYS A 19 0.20 -4.73 -8.83
N GLU A 20 0.14 -5.79 -8.02
CA GLU A 20 0.18 -7.17 -8.51
C GLU A 20 -1.05 -7.54 -9.35
N LEU A 21 -2.25 -7.10 -8.93
CA LEU A 21 -3.50 -7.35 -9.66
C LEU A 21 -3.56 -6.64 -11.02
N ASN A 22 -2.92 -5.47 -11.15
CA ASN A 22 -2.82 -4.75 -12.42
C ASN A 22 -2.16 -5.62 -13.52
N ASN A 23 -1.23 -6.52 -13.17
CA ASN A 23 -0.56 -7.40 -14.13
C ASN A 23 -1.50 -8.41 -14.81
N VAL A 24 -2.67 -8.65 -14.22
CA VAL A 24 -3.70 -9.56 -14.74
C VAL A 24 -5.02 -8.82 -15.02
N ASN A 25 -4.99 -7.48 -15.07
CA ASN A 25 -6.17 -6.63 -15.26
C ASN A 25 -7.28 -6.92 -14.21
N GLY A 26 -6.86 -7.19 -12.97
CA GLY A 26 -7.74 -7.45 -11.83
C GLY A 26 -8.01 -6.19 -11.01
N LEU A 27 -9.12 -6.20 -10.27
CA LEU A 27 -9.50 -5.16 -9.31
C LEU A 27 -9.42 -5.71 -7.88
N LEU A 28 -8.96 -4.91 -6.93
CA LEU A 28 -8.89 -5.32 -5.53
C LEU A 28 -10.27 -5.28 -4.86
N LEU A 29 -10.66 -6.37 -4.23
CA LEU A 29 -11.72 -6.40 -3.22
C LEU A 29 -11.23 -7.25 -2.04
N THR A 30 -11.00 -6.63 -0.89
CA THR A 30 -10.42 -7.33 0.28
C THR A 30 -11.00 -6.86 1.61
N HIS A 31 -10.94 -7.75 2.60
CA HIS A 31 -11.32 -7.51 3.99
C HIS A 31 -10.12 -7.71 4.92
N ILE A 32 -9.73 -6.67 5.64
CA ILE A 32 -8.66 -6.71 6.64
C ILE A 32 -9.31 -6.85 8.02
N ARG A 33 -9.04 -7.96 8.72
CA ARG A 33 -9.53 -8.16 10.08
C ARG A 33 -8.81 -7.25 11.06
N THR A 34 -9.56 -6.67 11.99
CA THR A 34 -9.03 -5.90 13.13
C THR A 34 -9.12 -6.72 14.41
N ASP A 35 -8.34 -6.38 15.43
CA ASP A 35 -8.35 -7.06 16.73
C ASP A 35 -9.71 -6.95 17.46
N SER A 36 -10.52 -5.96 17.09
CA SER A 36 -11.86 -5.74 17.63
C SER A 36 -12.93 -6.70 17.07
N GLY A 37 -12.59 -7.53 16.08
CA GLY A 37 -13.53 -8.40 15.38
C GLY A 37 -14.27 -7.73 14.22
N HIS A 38 -14.11 -6.42 14.02
CA HIS A 38 -14.55 -5.70 12.82
C HIS A 38 -13.59 -5.94 11.64
N PHE A 39 -14.06 -5.66 10.43
CA PHE A 39 -13.24 -5.69 9.22
C PHE A 39 -13.18 -4.31 8.55
N ILE A 40 -12.05 -4.03 7.92
CA ILE A 40 -11.88 -2.91 7.01
C ILE A 40 -12.01 -3.46 5.60
N GLU A 41 -12.97 -2.95 4.83
CA GLU A 41 -13.07 -3.26 3.42
C GLU A 41 -12.30 -2.25 2.61
N VAL A 42 -11.50 -2.76 1.68
CA VAL A 42 -10.84 -1.98 0.63
C VAL A 42 -11.32 -2.51 -0.72
N ASN A 43 -11.83 -1.62 -1.56
CA ASN A 43 -12.32 -1.94 -2.89
C ASN A 43 -11.80 -0.94 -3.93
N GLU A 44 -11.36 -1.46 -5.07
CA GLU A 44 -11.14 -0.72 -6.31
C GLU A 44 -12.31 -0.98 -7.27
N ASP A 45 -12.94 0.08 -7.79
CA ASP A 45 -13.98 -0.06 -8.80
C ASP A 45 -13.44 -0.03 -10.24
N GLY A 46 -14.32 -0.25 -11.22
CA GLY A 46 -13.95 -0.27 -12.63
C GLY A 46 -13.46 1.07 -13.20
N ASP A 47 -13.67 2.17 -12.47
CA ASP A 47 -13.19 3.51 -12.82
C ASP A 47 -11.83 3.83 -12.14
N GLY A 48 -11.29 2.89 -11.33
CA GLY A 48 -10.03 3.04 -10.59
C GLY A 48 -10.17 3.78 -9.26
N MET A 49 -11.40 4.02 -8.79
CA MET A 49 -11.66 4.65 -7.51
C MET A 49 -11.39 3.65 -6.38
N ILE A 50 -10.61 4.08 -5.38
CA ILE A 50 -10.32 3.27 -4.18
C ILE A 50 -11.21 3.73 -3.04
N SER A 51 -11.96 2.80 -2.48
CA SER A 51 -12.82 2.97 -1.32
C SER A 51 -12.26 2.23 -0.12
N VAL A 52 -12.18 2.88 1.04
CA VAL A 52 -11.81 2.25 2.32
C VAL A 52 -12.91 2.51 3.33
N ARG A 53 -13.47 1.46 3.93
CA ARG A 53 -14.54 1.57 4.94
C ARG A 53 -14.35 0.60 6.10
N CYS A 54 -14.62 1.04 7.31
CA CYS A 54 -14.69 0.15 8.48
C CYS A 54 -16.10 -0.45 8.62
N SER A 55 -16.23 -1.70 9.06
CA SER A 55 -17.51 -2.39 9.20
C SER A 55 -18.27 -2.09 10.51
N GLU A 56 -18.07 -0.91 11.11
CA GLU A 56 -18.67 -0.55 12.40
C GLU A 56 -20.17 -0.24 12.28
N VAL A 57 -20.92 -0.47 13.37
CA VAL A 57 -22.35 -0.15 13.44
C VAL A 57 -22.53 1.36 13.60
N GLY A 58 -23.07 2.04 12.57
CA GLY A 58 -23.37 3.47 12.62
C GLY A 58 -23.00 4.19 11.33
N SER A 59 -22.38 5.37 11.44
CA SER A 59 -21.70 6.06 10.33
C SER A 59 -20.22 5.69 10.35
N PRO A 60 -19.82 4.55 9.75
CA PRO A 60 -18.44 4.12 9.78
C PRO A 60 -17.54 5.14 9.07
N PRO A 61 -16.28 5.27 9.48
CA PRO A 61 -15.32 6.07 8.74
C PRO A 61 -15.20 5.54 7.31
N PHE A 62 -15.12 6.49 6.37
CA PHE A 62 -15.04 6.24 4.93
C PHE A 62 -13.98 7.13 4.31
N GLU A 63 -13.14 6.55 3.46
CA GLU A 63 -12.18 7.26 2.63
C GLU A 63 -12.40 6.86 1.17
N ALA A 64 -12.22 7.84 0.29
CA ALA A 64 -12.37 7.67 -1.14
C ALA A 64 -11.21 8.36 -1.85
N TYR A 65 -10.55 7.65 -2.77
CA TYR A 65 -9.42 8.15 -3.53
C TYR A 65 -9.67 7.94 -5.02
N PRO A 66 -9.45 8.95 -5.88
CA PRO A 66 -9.74 8.86 -7.31
C PRO A 66 -8.80 7.93 -8.10
N SER A 67 -7.74 7.41 -7.46
CA SER A 67 -6.80 6.49 -8.09
C SER A 67 -5.90 5.79 -7.07
N GLN A 68 -5.25 4.70 -7.48
CA GLN A 68 -4.17 4.05 -6.71
C GLN A 68 -3.05 5.04 -6.33
N TYR A 69 -2.73 6.00 -7.22
CA TYR A 69 -1.74 7.06 -6.94
C TYR A 69 -2.20 8.05 -5.87
N ALA A 70 -3.47 8.46 -5.89
CA ALA A 70 -4.01 9.33 -4.86
C ALA A 70 -4.07 8.63 -3.50
N PHE A 71 -4.36 7.32 -3.50
CA PHE A 71 -4.27 6.48 -2.31
C PHE A 71 -2.84 6.40 -1.78
N SER A 72 -1.84 6.06 -2.61
CA SER A 72 -0.45 5.97 -2.16
C SER A 72 0.09 7.31 -1.65
N ALA A 73 -0.26 8.42 -2.29
CA ALA A 73 0.09 9.76 -1.84
C ALA A 73 -0.51 10.08 -0.46
N ALA A 74 -1.78 9.74 -0.26
CA ALA A 74 -2.50 9.99 0.99
C ALA A 74 -1.90 9.25 2.20
N TYR A 75 -1.25 8.11 1.95
CA TYR A 75 -0.59 7.26 2.95
C TYR A 75 0.95 7.41 2.98
N GLY A 76 1.52 8.29 2.14
CA GLY A 76 2.96 8.52 2.08
C GLY A 76 3.75 7.30 1.60
N LEU A 77 3.21 6.61 0.59
CA LEU A 77 3.76 5.40 -0.03
C LEU A 77 4.41 5.68 -1.39
N ASN A 78 4.38 6.92 -1.88
CA ASN A 78 4.92 7.26 -3.19
C ASN A 78 6.44 7.03 -3.25
N PRO A 79 6.94 6.39 -4.32
CA PRO A 79 8.37 6.13 -4.52
C PRO A 79 9.19 7.34 -5.01
N ASP A 80 8.62 8.55 -5.06
CA ASP A 80 9.29 9.76 -5.58
C ASP A 80 9.95 10.63 -4.48
N GLU A 81 10.16 10.09 -3.27
CA GLU A 81 11.29 10.55 -2.48
C GLU A 81 12.53 9.84 -3.04
N PRO A 82 13.52 10.55 -3.62
CA PRO A 82 14.78 9.91 -3.95
C PRO A 82 15.31 9.28 -2.67
N GLN A 83 15.55 7.97 -2.74
CA GLN A 83 16.26 7.19 -1.74
C GLN A 83 17.72 7.67 -1.69
N SER A 84 17.91 8.92 -1.28
CA SER A 84 19.15 9.66 -1.33
C SER A 84 19.93 9.38 -0.05
N ALA A 85 20.89 8.47 -0.18
CA ALA A 85 22.13 8.38 0.60
C ALA A 85 22.06 7.89 2.06
N VAL A 86 21.94 6.57 2.29
CA VAL A 86 22.60 5.89 3.43
C VAL A 86 23.01 4.44 3.10
N ALA A 87 23.81 4.22 2.05
CA ALA A 87 24.61 2.98 1.94
C ALA A 87 25.83 3.16 1.02
N ALA A 88 26.67 4.12 1.33
CA ALA A 88 28.05 4.13 0.85
C ALA A 88 28.98 4.46 2.02
N ALA A 89 29.44 3.42 2.74
CA ALA A 89 30.76 3.36 3.39
C ALA A 89 30.95 2.05 4.19
N ALA A 90 31.32 0.98 3.49
CA ALA A 90 32.28 -0.06 3.91
C ALA A 90 32.38 -1.01 2.70
N GLY A 91 33.41 -1.01 1.86
CA GLY A 91 34.83 -0.97 2.17
C GLY A 91 35.39 -2.37 1.90
N GLY A 92 36.14 -2.53 0.80
CA GLY A 92 36.96 -3.71 0.47
C GLY A 92 36.34 -4.62 -0.60
N LEU A 93 36.90 -4.73 -1.83
CA LEU A 93 38.05 -5.59 -2.19
C LEU A 93 37.69 -7.07 -1.93
N THR A 94 37.61 -8.02 -2.87
CA THR A 94 38.41 -8.30 -4.07
C THR A 94 37.74 -9.37 -4.94
N GLN A 95 38.08 -9.33 -6.22
CA GLN A 95 37.99 -10.33 -7.27
C GLN A 95 38.65 -11.68 -6.92
N THR A 96 37.94 -12.81 -7.11
CA THR A 96 38.36 -14.19 -7.44
C THR A 96 37.14 -15.10 -7.24
N ALA A 97 36.81 -16.15 -8.00
CA ALA A 97 37.47 -16.88 -9.07
C ALA A 97 36.39 -17.52 -9.98
N ILE A 98 36.71 -17.59 -11.27
CA ILE A 98 36.25 -18.64 -12.19
C ILE A 98 37.12 -19.88 -11.90
N GLU A 99 36.56 -21.09 -12.12
CA GLU A 99 37.17 -22.45 -12.29
C GLU A 99 36.41 -23.47 -11.40
N CYS A 100 35.78 -24.55 -11.88
CA CYS A 100 35.74 -25.28 -13.15
C CYS A 100 34.30 -25.61 -13.58
#